data_AF-A0A970BNN9-F1
#
_entry.id   AF-A0A970BNN9-F1
#
_cell.length_a   1.000
_cell.length_b   1.000
_cell.length_c   1.000
_cell.angle_alpha   90.00
_cell.angle_beta   90.00
_cell.angle_gamma   90.00
#
_symmetry.space_group_name_H-M   'P 1'
#
loop_
_entity.id
_entity.type
_entity.pdbx_description
1 polymer ?
#
loop_
_entity_poly.entity_id
_entity_poly.type
_entity_poly.pdbx_seq_one_letter_code
_entity_poly.pdbx_strand_id
1 'polypeptide(L)' 'FLEGEVKEKINDGNLISLTAYSPLVSEYVLSADNKPINLNLAMRYDSYRGKTRIWIGVPLIEGAY' A
#
# COMPACT_ATOMS: atom_id res chain seq x y z
N PHE A 1 4.47 15.76 -3.23
CA PHE A 1 3.50 14.65 -3.10
C PHE A 1 4.04 13.50 -3.93
N LEU A 2 3.94 12.24 -3.46
CA LEU A 2 4.71 11.08 -3.94
C LEU A 2 4.56 10.69 -5.44
N GLU A 3 3.84 11.45 -6.28
CA GLU A 3 3.61 11.15 -7.72
C GLU A 3 3.15 9.70 -7.97
N GLY A 4 2.41 9.13 -7.01
CA GLY A 4 1.99 7.74 -7.04
C GLY A 4 0.75 7.52 -7.90
N GLU A 5 0.81 6.57 -8.81
CA GLU A 5 -0.32 6.03 -9.56
C GLU A 5 -0.83 4.76 -8.85
N VAL A 6 -2.08 4.76 -8.39
CA VAL A 6 -2.70 3.59 -7.75
C VAL A 6 -2.94 2.52 -8.79
N LYS A 7 -2.34 1.34 -8.60
CA LYS A 7 -2.51 0.16 -9.45
C LYS A 7 -3.58 -0.78 -8.91
N GLU A 8 -3.64 -0.94 -7.59
CA GLU A 8 -4.65 -1.76 -6.92
C GLU A 8 -5.17 -1.09 -5.64
N LYS A 9 -6.43 -1.37 -5.33
CA LYS A 9 -7.10 -0.90 -4.12
C LYS A 9 -7.95 -2.01 -3.51
N ILE A 10 -7.74 -2.25 -2.24
CA ILE A 10 -8.60 -3.07 -1.39
C ILE A 10 -9.34 -2.13 -0.43
N ASN A 11 -10.64 -2.29 -0.32
CA ASN A 11 -11.47 -1.61 0.66
C ASN A 11 -12.39 -2.65 1.27
N ASP A 12 -12.04 -3.10 2.47
CA ASP A 12 -12.77 -4.15 3.18
C ASP A 12 -12.99 -3.76 4.64
N GLY A 13 -14.25 -3.49 4.99
CA GLY A 13 -14.67 -3.10 6.33
C GLY A 13 -13.90 -1.89 6.87
N ASN A 14 -12.98 -2.14 7.80
CA ASN A 14 -12.14 -1.12 8.43
C ASN A 14 -10.74 -1.00 7.83
N LEU A 15 -10.43 -1.73 6.75
CA LEU A 15 -9.15 -1.77 6.06
C LEU A 15 -9.25 -1.09 4.69
N ILE A 16 -8.34 -0.15 4.44
CA ILE A 16 -8.03 0.36 3.10
C ILE A 16 -6.59 -0.02 2.81
N SER A 17 -6.32 -0.71 1.71
CA SER A 17 -4.97 -1.00 1.24
C SER A 17 -4.79 -0.52 -0.20
N LEU A 18 -3.69 0.15 -0.48
CA LEU A 18 -3.34 0.71 -1.78
C LEU A 18 -1.97 0.17 -2.19
N THR A 19 -1.92 -0.41 -3.38
CA THR A 19 -0.66 -0.71 -4.06
C THR A 19 -0.51 0.29 -5.19
N ALA A 20 0.61 1.01 -5.20
CA ALA A 20 0.87 2.08 -6.15
C ALA A 20 2.29 1.98 -6.74
N TYR A 21 2.48 2.70 -7.83
CA TYR A 21 3.78 2.94 -8.43
C TYR A 21 4.08 4.44 -8.40
N SER A 22 5.28 4.79 -7.97
CA SER A 22 5.82 6.15 -8.04
C SER A 22 7.14 6.14 -8.81
N PRO A 23 7.33 7.04 -9.79
CA PRO A 23 8.60 7.20 -10.48
C PRO A 23 9.72 7.75 -9.57
N LEU A 24 9.37 8.25 -8.37
CA LEU A 24 10.32 8.81 -7.40
C LEU A 24 11.05 7.73 -6.58
N VAL A 25 10.57 6.49 -6.63
CA VAL A 25 11.20 5.34 -5.96
C VAL A 25 11.85 4.47 -7.03
N SER A 26 13.18 4.40 -7.02
CA SER A 26 13.96 3.67 -8.04
C SER A 26 13.76 2.15 -7.99
N GLU A 27 13.52 1.61 -6.80
CA GLU A 27 13.30 0.18 -6.59
C GLU A 27 11.81 -0.15 -6.81
N TYR A 28 11.54 -1.24 -7.54
CA TYR A 28 10.19 -1.75 -7.74
C TYR A 28 10.18 -3.26 -7.82
N VAL A 29 9.02 -3.84 -7.58
CA VAL A 29 8.74 -5.26 -7.84
C VAL A 29 7.69 -5.36 -8.94
N LEU A 30 7.63 -6.51 -9.61
CA LEU A 30 6.58 -6.79 -10.57
C LEU A 30 5.41 -7.48 -9.86
N SER A 31 4.21 -6.95 -10.07
CA SER A 31 2.97 -7.63 -9.69
C SER A 31 2.77 -8.91 -10.51
N ALA A 32 1.76 -9.70 -10.14
CA ALA A 32 1.40 -10.93 -10.87
C ALA A 32 1.04 -10.68 -12.34
N ASP A 33 0.58 -9.47 -12.69
CA ASP A 33 0.28 -9.03 -14.05
C ASP A 33 1.44 -8.26 -14.72
N ASN A 34 2.68 -8.41 -14.21
CA ASN A 34 3.90 -7.77 -14.71
C ASN A 34 3.88 -6.23 -14.73
N LYS A 35 3.10 -5.61 -13.85
CA LYS A 35 3.13 -4.15 -13.68
C LYS A 35 4.11 -3.77 -12.56
N PRO A 36 4.88 -2.68 -12.73
CA PRO A 36 5.75 -2.23 -11.66
C PRO A 36 4.92 -1.66 -10.51
N ILE A 37 5.28 -2.03 -9.28
CA ILE A 37 4.72 -1.52 -8.03
C ILE A 37 5.87 -1.26 -7.05
N ASN A 38 5.78 -0.18 -6.27
CA ASN A 38 6.85 0.20 -5.33
C ASN A 38 6.36 1.04 -4.14
N LEU A 39 5.06 1.09 -3.93
CA LEU A 39 4.45 1.70 -2.77
C LEU A 39 3.32 0.80 -2.28
N ASN A 40 3.31 0.56 -0.97
CA ASN A 40 2.14 -0.02 -0.30
C ASN A 40 1.70 0.92 0.83
N LEU A 41 0.41 1.24 0.87
CA LEU A 41 -0.22 1.98 1.96
C LEU A 41 -1.41 1.18 2.48
N ALA A 42 -1.32 0.70 3.72
CA ALA A 42 -2.42 0.06 4.41
C ALA A 42 -2.89 0.92 5.58
N MET A 43 -4.19 1.06 5.74
CA MET A 43 -4.82 1.80 6.82
C MET A 43 -5.91 0.95 7.44
N ARG A 44 -5.86 0.75 8.75
CA ARG A 44 -6.88 -0.02 9.46
C ARG A 44 -7.32 0.68 10.74
N TYR A 45 -8.63 0.83 10.93
CA TYR A 45 -9.16 1.33 12.18
C TYR A 45 -9.23 0.23 13.25
N ASP A 46 -8.46 0.39 14.32
CA ASP A 46 -8.51 -0.47 15.51
C ASP A 46 -9.56 0.09 16.47
N SER A 47 -10.75 -0.50 16.45
CA SER A 47 -11.88 -0.09 17.29
C SER A 47 -11.64 -0.34 18.79
N TYR A 48 -10.81 -1.33 19.14
CA TYR A 48 -10.45 -1.61 20.53
C TYR A 48 -9.58 -0.49 21.11
N ARG A 49 -8.67 0.07 20.31
CA ARG A 49 -7.80 1.18 20.74
C ARG A 49 -8.36 2.57 20.41
N GLY A 50 -9.43 2.65 19.61
CA GLY A 50 -9.97 3.90 19.09
C GLY A 50 -8.97 4.65 18.20
N LYS A 51 -8.13 3.93 17.45
CA LYS A 51 -7.02 4.52 16.67
C LYS A 51 -6.94 3.93 15.27
N THR A 52 -6.57 4.76 14.30
CA THR A 52 -6.20 4.29 12.96
C THR A 52 -4.73 3.94 12.92
N ARG A 53 -4.40 2.73 12.47
CA ARG A 53 -3.04 2.31 12.15
C ARG A 53 -2.79 2.56 10.68
N ILE A 54 -1.62 3.09 10.37
CA ILE A 54 -1.18 3.36 9.01
C ILE A 54 0.16 2.66 8.83
N TRP A 55 0.27 1.86 7.79
CA TRP A 55 1.51 1.21 7.35
C TRP A 55 1.87 1.75 5.97
N ILE A 56 3.14 2.10 5.80
CA ILE A 56 3.69 2.57 4.52
C ILE A 56 4.92 1.70 4.23
N GLY A 57 4.91 1.02 3.11
CA GLY A 57 6.03 0.21 2.62
C GLY A 57 6.62 0.79 1.34
N VAL A 58 7.95 0.80 1.29
CA VAL A 58 8.75 1.18 0.12
C VAL A 58 9.90 0.17 0.05
N PRO A 59 10.01 -0.69 -0.99
CA PRO A 59 9.11 -0.81 -2.14
C PRO A 59 7.81 -1.58 -1.85
N LEU A 60 7.81 -2.53 -0.90
CA LEU A 60 6.62 -3.28 -0.49
C LEU A 60 6.75 -3.74 0.97
N ILE A 61 5.63 -3.98 1.64
CA ILE A 61 5.62 -4.66 2.95
C ILE A 61 5.51 -6.16 2.67
N GLU A 62 6.46 -6.94 3.19
CA GLU A 62 6.37 -8.40 3.17
C GLU A 62 5.66 -8.91 4.42
N GLY A 63 4.61 -9.73 4.25
CA GLY A 63 3.82 -10.32 5.35
C GLY A 63 2.32 -10.02 5.29
N ALA A 64 1.55 -10.64 6.19
CA ALA A 64 0.10 -10.42 6.31
C ALA A 64 -0.22 -9.23 7.25
N TYR A 65 -1.24 -8.45 6.90
CA TYR A 65 -1.75 -7.30 7.66
C TYR A 65 -2.85 -7.66 8.66
#